data_AF-A0A958LR98-F1
#
_entry.id   AF-A0A958LR98-F1
#
_cell.length_a   1.000
_cell.length_b   1.000
_cell.length_c   1.000
_cell.angle_alpha   90.00
_cell.angle_beta   90.00
_cell.angle_gamma   90.00
#
_symmetry.space_group_name_H-M   'P 1'
#
loop_
_entity.id
_entity.type
_entity.pdbx_description
1 polymer ?
#
loop_
_entity_poly.entity_id
_entity_poly.type
_entity_poly.pdbx_seq_one_letter_code
_entity_poly.pdbx_strand_id
1 'polypeptide(L)'
;MDIRSQISMVFHLDKCIGCHTCSIACKNIWTDRKGAEYMWWNNVETKPGTGYPTKWEDQNIYKGGWEKQSGGGIELKGAGHRKSLVNIFHNPHMPVIDDYYEPFTYKYLDLIESPAMDIQPTARPVSMITGEPIDIKMGPNWDDDLSGTPDHGRQDPNMKDLSPAEQEAMFQLERLSFYYLPRICNHCL
;
A
#
# COMPACT_ATOMS: atom_id res chain seq x y z
N MET A 1 -10.47 9.80 -36.79
CA MET A 1 -10.00 10.71 -35.73
C MET A 1 -11.13 10.81 -34.72
N ASP A 2 -11.00 10.17 -33.56
CA ASP A 2 -11.98 10.26 -32.46
C ASP A 2 -11.35 11.13 -31.37
N ILE A 3 -11.82 12.38 -31.24
CA ILE A 3 -11.25 13.35 -30.31
C ILE A 3 -11.98 13.25 -28.97
N ARG A 4 -11.23 12.99 -27.90
CA ARG A 4 -11.73 12.91 -26.51
C ARG A 4 -10.92 13.84 -25.61
N SER A 5 -11.46 14.15 -24.43
CA SER A 5 -10.80 14.96 -23.40
C SER A 5 -10.79 14.24 -22.05
N GLN A 6 -9.73 14.48 -21.28
CA GLN A 6 -9.56 13.95 -19.93
C GLN A 6 -8.82 14.96 -19.05
N ILE A 7 -9.21 15.06 -17.79
CA ILE A 7 -8.47 15.83 -16.79
C ILE A 7 -7.30 14.97 -16.29
N SER A 8 -6.09 15.51 -16.36
CA SER A 8 -4.87 14.85 -15.91
C SER A 8 -4.32 15.51 -14.66
N MET A 9 -3.55 14.75 -13.88
CA MET A 9 -2.89 15.21 -12.66
C MET A 9 -1.37 14.99 -12.78
N VAL A 10 -0.60 15.90 -12.21
CA VAL A 10 0.87 15.80 -12.12
C VAL A 10 1.28 16.01 -10.68
N PHE A 11 2.06 15.07 -10.13
CA PHE A 11 2.69 15.20 -8.83
C PHE A 11 4.14 15.65 -8.99
N HIS A 12 4.49 16.79 -8.41
CA HIS A 12 5.87 17.30 -8.42
C HIS A 12 6.65 16.72 -7.23
N LEU A 13 7.33 15.59 -7.44
CA LEU A 13 7.95 14.81 -6.35
C LEU A 13 9.03 15.59 -5.57
N ASP A 14 9.76 16.48 -6.24
CA ASP A 14 10.75 17.37 -5.60
C ASP A 14 10.13 18.37 -4.60
N LYS A 15 8.81 18.60 -4.69
CA LYS A 15 8.05 19.42 -3.73
C LYS A 15 7.19 18.59 -2.79
N CYS A 16 7.18 17.27 -2.94
CA CYS A 16 6.44 16.39 -2.05
C CYS A 16 7.20 16.28 -0.73
N ILE A 17 6.50 16.50 0.37
CA ILE A 17 7.07 16.47 1.73
C ILE A 17 6.55 15.30 2.56
N GLY A 18 5.84 14.34 1.95
CA GLY A 18 5.41 13.13 2.66
C GLY A 18 4.43 13.38 3.79
N CYS A 19 3.66 14.47 3.79
CA CYS A 19 2.84 14.84 4.95
C CYS A 19 1.53 14.06 5.11
N HIS A 20 1.18 13.19 4.17
CA HIS A 20 -0.06 12.39 4.16
C HIS A 20 -1.39 13.17 4.24
N THR A 21 -1.38 14.50 4.15
CA THR A 21 -2.61 15.33 4.16
C THR A 21 -3.59 14.93 3.05
N CYS A 22 -3.07 14.57 1.87
CA CYS A 22 -3.91 14.11 0.75
C CYS A 22 -4.61 12.78 1.06
N SER A 23 -3.94 11.88 1.76
CA SER A 23 -4.49 10.59 2.21
C SER A 23 -5.61 10.79 3.23
N ILE A 24 -5.40 11.63 4.24
CA ILE A 24 -6.42 11.92 5.26
C ILE A 24 -7.63 12.64 4.66
N ALA A 25 -7.42 13.60 3.76
CA ALA A 25 -8.53 14.28 3.07
C ALA A 25 -9.38 13.29 2.26
N CYS A 26 -8.74 12.37 1.53
CA CYS A 26 -9.45 11.34 0.79
C CYS A 26 -10.18 10.34 1.71
N LYS A 27 -9.50 9.90 2.78
CA LYS A 27 -10.04 8.96 3.77
C LYS A 27 -11.33 9.48 4.40
N ASN A 28 -11.29 10.68 4.96
CA ASN A 28 -12.40 11.28 5.69
C ASN A 28 -13.62 11.57 4.82
N ILE A 29 -13.43 11.78 3.51
CA ILE A 29 -14.56 12.08 2.60
C ILE A 29 -15.15 10.79 2.01
N TRP A 30 -14.33 9.79 1.71
CA TRP A 30 -14.75 8.68 0.82
C TRP A 30 -14.73 7.28 1.44
N THR A 31 -13.80 7.02 2.36
CA THR A 31 -13.45 5.64 2.82
C THR A 31 -13.40 5.50 4.34
N ASP A 32 -14.23 6.27 5.05
CA ASP A 32 -14.43 6.20 6.51
C ASP A 32 -15.49 5.16 6.95
N ARG A 33 -16.17 4.54 5.99
CA ARG A 33 -17.23 3.54 6.22
C ARG A 33 -16.65 2.15 6.49
N LYS A 34 -17.38 1.35 7.27
CA LYS A 34 -17.08 -0.06 7.53
C LYS A 34 -16.99 -0.87 6.22
N GLY A 35 -15.95 -1.70 6.11
CA GLY A 35 -15.54 -2.45 4.92
C GLY A 35 -14.53 -1.71 4.03
N ALA A 36 -14.28 -0.41 4.28
CA ALA A 36 -13.35 0.42 3.51
C ALA A 36 -12.31 1.14 4.39
N GLU A 37 -12.34 0.91 5.70
CA GLU A 37 -11.39 1.47 6.67
C GLU A 37 -9.92 1.19 6.29
N TYR A 38 -9.63 0.01 5.75
CA TYR A 38 -8.29 -0.36 5.31
C TYR A 38 -7.91 0.23 3.96
N MET A 39 -8.86 0.77 3.18
CA MET A 39 -8.65 1.23 1.81
C MET A 39 -8.15 2.67 1.74
N TRP A 40 -6.95 2.90 1.21
CA TRP A 40 -6.41 4.24 0.99
C TRP A 40 -6.36 4.55 -0.51
N TRP A 41 -7.43 5.14 -1.04
CA TRP A 41 -7.49 5.48 -2.47
C TRP A 41 -6.44 6.52 -2.89
N ASN A 42 -6.06 7.38 -1.95
CA ASN A 42 -4.88 8.23 -2.04
C ASN A 42 -3.94 7.81 -0.91
N ASN A 43 -2.77 7.27 -1.26
CA ASN A 43 -1.74 6.88 -0.31
C ASN A 43 -0.40 7.52 -0.70
N VAL A 44 0.47 7.72 0.29
CA VAL A 44 1.83 8.18 0.08
C VAL A 44 2.77 7.09 0.59
N GLU A 45 3.82 6.82 -0.16
CA GLU A 45 4.80 5.77 0.15
C GLU A 45 6.18 6.38 0.23
N THR A 46 7.02 5.89 1.15
CA THR A 46 8.45 6.20 1.14
C THR A 46 9.17 5.25 0.20
N LYS A 47 10.05 5.79 -0.65
CA LYS A 47 10.88 5.04 -1.59
C LYS A 47 12.36 5.24 -1.27
N PRO A 48 13.18 4.17 -1.21
CA PRO A 48 12.83 2.77 -1.51
C PRO A 48 11.98 2.11 -0.42
N GLY A 49 11.01 1.28 -0.84
CA GLY A 49 10.04 0.62 0.04
C GLY A 49 9.10 -0.32 -0.70
N THR A 50 8.41 -1.19 0.03
CA THR A 50 7.50 -2.19 -0.57
C THR A 50 6.13 -1.62 -0.91
N GLY A 51 5.76 -0.48 -0.33
CA GLY A 51 4.52 0.24 -0.62
C GLY A 51 3.25 -0.45 -0.13
N TYR A 52 2.11 0.02 -0.63
CA TYR A 52 0.77 -0.36 -0.20
C TYR A 52 -0.16 -0.67 -1.41
N PRO A 53 -0.73 -1.89 -1.51
CA PRO A 53 -0.37 -3.08 -0.73
C PRO A 53 1.09 -3.49 -0.97
N THR A 54 1.62 -4.33 -0.08
CA THR A 54 3.02 -4.75 -0.10
C THR A 54 3.41 -5.35 -1.45
N LYS A 55 4.50 -4.85 -2.05
CA LYS A 55 5.05 -5.27 -3.35
C LYS A 55 4.08 -5.10 -4.53
N TRP A 56 3.18 -4.11 -4.48
CA TRP A 56 2.21 -3.86 -5.55
C TRP A 56 2.83 -3.70 -6.96
N GLU A 57 4.09 -3.27 -7.05
CA GLU A 57 4.84 -3.16 -8.31
C GLU A 57 5.26 -4.50 -8.90
N ASP A 58 5.36 -5.58 -8.11
CA ASP A 58 5.78 -6.90 -8.60
C ASP A 58 4.64 -7.64 -9.31
N GLN A 59 4.59 -7.50 -10.64
CA GLN A 59 3.59 -8.15 -11.48
C GLN A 59 3.83 -9.65 -11.65
N ASN A 60 4.88 -10.24 -11.07
CA ASN A 60 5.00 -11.69 -10.97
C ASN A 60 4.05 -12.26 -9.90
N ILE A 61 3.71 -11.45 -8.88
CA ILE A 61 2.79 -11.79 -7.80
C ILE A 61 1.35 -11.49 -8.25
N TYR A 62 1.03 -10.22 -8.48
CA TYR A 62 -0.35 -9.73 -8.65
C TYR A 62 -0.90 -9.84 -10.07
N LYS A 63 -0.03 -10.12 -11.06
CA LYS A 63 -0.41 -10.27 -12.48
C LYS A 63 -1.26 -9.09 -13.02
N GLY A 64 -0.98 -7.86 -12.57
CA GLY A 64 -1.66 -6.66 -13.05
C GLY A 64 -1.15 -6.18 -14.42
N GLY A 65 -1.97 -5.39 -15.10
CA GLY A 65 -1.62 -4.73 -16.37
C GLY A 65 -1.68 -5.63 -17.60
N TRP A 66 -1.02 -5.18 -18.67
CA TRP A 66 -1.04 -5.77 -20.01
C TRP A 66 0.31 -6.38 -20.38
N GLU A 67 0.30 -7.38 -21.26
CA GLU A 67 1.48 -7.93 -21.92
C GLU A 67 1.31 -7.90 -23.44
N LYS A 68 2.43 -7.70 -24.15
CA LYS A 68 2.45 -7.68 -25.61
C LYS A 68 2.56 -9.10 -26.14
N GLN A 69 1.65 -9.47 -27.03
CA GLN A 69 1.70 -10.76 -27.72
C GLN A 69 2.66 -10.71 -28.92
N SER A 70 3.23 -11.86 -29.27
CA SER A 70 4.15 -12.00 -30.42
C SER A 70 3.53 -11.54 -31.74
N GLY A 71 2.19 -11.61 -31.87
CA GLY A 71 1.44 -11.14 -33.04
C GLY A 71 1.12 -9.64 -33.06
N GLY A 72 1.63 -8.85 -32.10
CA GLY A 72 1.41 -7.40 -32.03
C GLY A 72 0.14 -6.96 -31.25
N GLY A 73 -0.67 -7.90 -30.77
CA GLY A 73 -1.79 -7.63 -29.87
C GLY A 73 -1.35 -7.40 -28.42
N ILE A 74 -2.31 -7.05 -27.56
CA ILE A 74 -2.13 -6.97 -26.10
C ILE A 74 -3.10 -7.91 -25.40
N GLU A 75 -2.69 -8.48 -24.28
CA GLU A 75 -3.57 -9.26 -23.41
C GLU A 75 -3.36 -8.87 -21.94
N LEU A 76 -4.40 -9.11 -21.13
CA LEU A 76 -4.31 -8.90 -19.68
C LEU A 76 -3.48 -10.03 -19.06
N LYS A 77 -2.54 -9.68 -18.18
CA LYS A 77 -1.65 -10.66 -17.53
C LYS A 77 -2.45 -11.64 -16.66
N GLY A 78 -3.24 -11.11 -15.71
CA GLY A 78 -4.02 -11.90 -14.75
C GLY A 78 -5.50 -12.08 -15.07
N ALA A 79 -6.02 -11.40 -16.09
CA ALA A 79 -7.45 -11.35 -16.41
C ALA A 79 -7.73 -11.66 -17.89
N GLY A 80 -9.01 -11.67 -18.28
CA GLY A 80 -9.47 -11.94 -19.65
C GLY A 80 -10.47 -13.08 -19.69
N HIS A 81 -11.30 -13.16 -20.73
CA HIS A 81 -12.48 -14.04 -20.75
C HIS A 81 -12.24 -15.47 -20.22
N ARG A 82 -11.18 -16.15 -20.69
CA ARG A 82 -10.86 -17.51 -20.24
C ARG A 82 -10.27 -17.55 -18.83
N LYS A 83 -9.28 -16.70 -18.54
CA LYS A 83 -8.59 -16.65 -17.23
C LYS A 83 -9.59 -16.29 -16.11
N SER A 84 -10.43 -15.28 -16.36
CA SER A 84 -11.49 -14.84 -15.44
C SER A 84 -12.54 -15.91 -15.19
N LEU A 85 -12.93 -16.69 -16.19
CA LEU A 85 -13.90 -17.78 -16.00
C LEU A 85 -13.33 -18.91 -15.13
N VAL A 86 -12.06 -19.28 -15.34
CA VAL A 86 -11.39 -20.33 -14.54
C VAL A 86 -11.15 -19.87 -13.10
N ASN A 87 -10.85 -18.59 -12.90
CA ASN A 87 -10.51 -18.02 -11.59
C ASN A 87 -11.69 -17.34 -10.88
N ILE A 88 -12.93 -17.50 -11.36
CA ILE A 88 -14.09 -16.75 -10.84
C ILE A 88 -14.41 -17.10 -9.37
N PHE A 89 -14.26 -18.36 -8.99
CA PHE A 89 -14.55 -18.83 -7.63
C PHE A 89 -13.38 -18.60 -6.66
N HIS A 90 -12.19 -18.41 -7.20
CA HIS A 90 -10.99 -18.13 -6.43
C HIS A 90 -9.95 -17.48 -7.34
N ASN A 91 -9.63 -16.22 -7.09
CA ASN A 91 -8.55 -15.54 -7.80
C ASN A 91 -7.24 -15.73 -7.03
N PRO A 92 -6.28 -16.52 -7.55
CA PRO A 92 -5.03 -16.82 -6.85
C PRO A 92 -4.06 -15.63 -6.78
N HIS A 93 -4.34 -14.53 -7.48
CA HIS A 93 -3.51 -13.33 -7.52
C HIS A 93 -4.16 -12.13 -6.81
N MET A 94 -5.29 -12.35 -6.14
CA MET A 94 -5.95 -11.30 -5.38
C MET A 94 -5.15 -10.98 -4.12
N PRO A 95 -4.76 -9.72 -3.87
CA PRO A 95 -4.15 -9.34 -2.60
C PRO A 95 -5.10 -9.65 -1.45
N VAL A 96 -4.57 -10.26 -0.39
CA VAL A 96 -5.31 -10.55 0.84
C VAL A 96 -5.19 -9.39 1.81
N ILE A 97 -5.97 -9.42 2.90
CA ILE A 97 -5.94 -8.33 3.89
C ILE A 97 -4.55 -8.11 4.50
N ASP A 98 -3.79 -9.20 4.67
CA ASP A 98 -2.42 -9.16 5.19
C ASP A 98 -1.41 -8.58 4.18
N ASP A 99 -1.76 -8.40 2.91
CA ASP A 99 -0.93 -7.63 1.97
C ASP A 99 -1.14 -6.12 2.14
N TYR A 100 -2.28 -5.72 2.73
CA TYR A 100 -2.59 -4.33 3.10
C TYR A 100 -2.21 -4.08 4.56
N TYR A 101 -3.13 -4.42 5.47
CA TYR A 101 -3.00 -4.49 6.93
C TYR A 101 -4.38 -4.86 7.50
N GLU A 102 -4.40 -5.50 8.67
CA GLU A 102 -5.64 -5.66 9.43
C GLU A 102 -6.02 -4.31 10.07
N PRO A 103 -7.14 -3.67 9.70
CA PRO A 103 -7.54 -2.41 10.28
C PRO A 103 -7.83 -2.58 11.77
N PHE A 104 -7.35 -1.64 12.58
CA PHE A 104 -7.46 -1.69 14.04
C PHE A 104 -7.95 -0.37 14.61
N THR A 105 -8.52 -0.44 15.80
CA THR A 105 -8.84 0.71 16.66
C THR A 105 -8.41 0.40 18.09
N TYR A 106 -8.68 1.29 19.04
CA TYR A 106 -8.30 1.10 20.44
C TYR A 106 -9.52 1.18 21.36
N LYS A 107 -9.45 0.45 22.48
CA LYS A 107 -10.44 0.54 23.55
C LYS A 107 -10.26 1.81 24.38
N TYR A 108 -10.55 2.97 23.79
CA TYR A 108 -10.34 4.26 24.45
C TYR A 108 -11.16 4.40 25.75
N LEU A 109 -12.37 3.83 25.81
CA LEU A 109 -13.23 3.91 26.98
C LEU A 109 -12.64 3.20 28.21
N ASP A 110 -11.74 2.22 28.03
CA ASP A 110 -11.05 1.58 29.15
C ASP A 110 -10.23 2.60 29.98
N LEU A 111 -9.80 3.72 29.38
CA LEU A 111 -9.09 4.78 30.09
C LEU A 111 -9.99 5.60 31.05
N ILE A 112 -11.30 5.58 30.83
CA ILE A 112 -12.28 6.42 31.53
C ILE A 112 -13.19 5.57 32.43
N GLU A 113 -13.59 4.39 31.96
CA GLU A 113 -14.63 3.56 32.55
C GLU A 113 -14.09 2.36 33.35
N SER A 114 -12.77 2.12 33.32
CA SER A 114 -12.17 1.01 34.08
C SER A 114 -12.40 1.17 35.59
N PRO A 115 -12.69 0.07 36.31
CA PRO A 115 -12.81 0.10 37.76
C PRO A 115 -11.47 0.42 38.43
N ALA A 116 -11.51 0.81 39.71
CA ALA A 116 -10.29 1.00 40.50
C ALA A 116 -9.48 -0.30 40.57
N MET A 117 -8.19 -0.21 40.24
CA MET A 117 -7.28 -1.34 40.15
C MET A 117 -5.83 -0.89 40.40
N ASP A 118 -4.95 -1.82 40.77
CA ASP A 118 -3.55 -1.52 41.10
C ASP A 118 -2.67 -1.24 39.86
N ILE A 119 -3.16 -1.62 38.67
CA ILE A 119 -2.43 -1.47 37.41
C ILE A 119 -3.11 -0.40 36.56
N GLN A 120 -2.33 0.53 36.02
CA GLN A 120 -2.86 1.57 35.15
C GLN A 120 -3.54 0.98 33.90
N PRO A 121 -4.81 1.33 33.60
CA PRO A 121 -5.47 0.87 32.39
C PRO A 121 -4.83 1.50 31.15
N THR A 122 -4.86 0.77 30.04
CA THR A 122 -4.37 1.23 28.74
C THR A 122 -5.42 0.97 27.66
N ALA A 123 -5.45 1.82 26.64
CA ALA A 123 -6.30 1.59 25.48
C ALA A 123 -5.64 0.51 24.60
N ARG A 124 -6.10 -0.74 24.75
CA ARG A 124 -5.54 -1.87 23.99
C ARG A 124 -6.06 -1.85 22.54
N PRO A 125 -5.22 -2.22 21.55
CA PRO A 125 -5.65 -2.34 20.18
C PRO A 125 -6.61 -3.54 19.99
N VAL A 126 -7.61 -3.35 19.14
CA VAL A 126 -8.58 -4.36 18.72
C VAL A 126 -8.75 -4.33 17.21
N SER A 127 -8.95 -5.50 16.62
CA SER A 127 -9.25 -5.62 15.21
C SER A 127 -10.62 -5.02 14.88
N MET A 128 -10.69 -4.25 13.80
CA MET A 128 -11.97 -3.78 13.23
C MET A 128 -12.68 -4.84 12.39
N ILE A 129 -12.00 -5.96 12.08
CA ILE A 129 -12.57 -7.12 11.38
C ILE A 129 -13.23 -8.07 12.37
N THR A 130 -12.50 -8.50 13.39
CA THR A 130 -12.93 -9.54 14.34
C THR A 130 -13.50 -8.98 15.64
N GLY A 131 -13.11 -7.77 16.03
CA GLY A 131 -13.42 -7.18 17.34
C GLY A 131 -12.52 -7.68 18.48
N GLU A 132 -11.63 -8.64 18.20
CA GLU A 132 -10.76 -9.25 19.20
C GLU A 132 -9.47 -8.43 19.43
N PRO A 133 -8.81 -8.60 20.59
CA PRO A 133 -7.50 -8.02 20.84
C PRO A 133 -6.48 -8.44 19.77
N ILE A 134 -5.69 -7.48 19.28
CA ILE A 134 -4.72 -7.70 18.21
C ILE A 134 -3.32 -7.22 18.63
N ASP A 135 -2.28 -7.86 18.08
CA ASP A 135 -0.93 -7.33 18.08
C ASP A 135 -0.65 -6.68 16.71
N ILE A 136 -0.38 -5.38 16.69
CA ILE A 136 -0.26 -4.61 15.44
C ILE A 136 1.11 -4.92 14.81
N LYS A 137 1.09 -5.56 13.64
CA LYS A 137 2.29 -5.97 12.91
C LYS A 137 2.55 -5.19 11.62
N MET A 138 1.54 -4.47 11.15
CA MET A 138 1.63 -3.71 9.90
C MET A 138 0.59 -2.58 9.88
N GLY A 139 0.82 -1.61 9.00
CA GLY A 139 -0.09 -0.52 8.68
C GLY A 139 0.13 -0.05 7.24
N PRO A 140 -0.70 0.88 6.75
CA PRO A 140 -0.66 1.33 5.36
C PRO A 140 0.59 2.17 5.01
N ASN A 141 1.38 2.54 6.02
CA ASN A 141 2.58 3.36 5.92
C ASN A 141 3.64 2.88 6.92
N TRP A 142 3.89 1.57 6.95
CA TRP A 142 4.75 0.92 7.96
C TRP A 142 6.25 1.21 7.77
N ASP A 143 6.66 1.46 6.53
CA ASP A 143 8.02 1.75 6.08
C ASP A 143 8.29 3.25 5.85
N ASP A 144 7.49 4.13 6.47
CA ASP A 144 7.69 5.58 6.46
C ASP A 144 9.09 5.96 6.92
N ASP A 145 9.67 7.00 6.30
CA ASP A 145 11.02 7.51 6.57
C ASP A 145 12.11 6.41 6.73
N LEU A 146 12.07 5.39 5.87
CA LEU A 146 13.01 4.25 5.83
C LEU A 146 12.92 3.31 7.04
N SER A 147 11.82 3.34 7.79
CA SER A 147 11.54 2.37 8.85
C SER A 147 11.55 0.93 8.31
N GLY A 148 12.19 0.01 9.05
CA GLY A 148 12.27 -1.40 8.63
C GLY A 148 13.00 -1.62 7.31
N THR A 149 13.97 -0.77 6.94
CA THR A 149 14.75 -0.85 5.69
C THR A 149 15.23 -2.27 5.30
N PRO A 150 15.73 -3.13 6.21
CA PRO A 150 16.13 -4.49 5.84
C PRO A 150 14.98 -5.33 5.24
N ASP A 151 13.76 -5.11 5.71
CA ASP A 151 12.57 -5.86 5.32
C ASP A 151 11.79 -5.18 4.19
N HIS A 152 11.80 -3.85 4.12
CA HIS A 152 11.01 -3.08 3.15
C HIS A 152 11.89 -2.41 2.08
N GLY A 153 12.81 -1.54 2.47
CA GLY A 153 13.64 -0.78 1.54
C GLY A 153 14.52 -1.66 0.64
N ARG A 154 15.18 -2.67 1.20
CA ARG A 154 15.99 -3.64 0.43
C ARG A 154 15.14 -4.59 -0.42
N GLN A 155 13.84 -4.68 -0.17
CA GLN A 155 12.89 -5.51 -0.92
C GLN A 155 12.06 -4.71 -1.93
N ASP A 156 12.38 -3.43 -2.16
CA ASP A 156 11.73 -2.62 -3.19
C ASP A 156 11.92 -3.29 -4.57
N PRO A 157 10.83 -3.59 -5.31
CA PRO A 157 10.91 -4.19 -6.64
C PRO A 157 11.79 -3.42 -7.64
N ASN A 158 11.96 -2.10 -7.44
CA ASN A 158 12.79 -1.24 -8.28
C ASN A 158 14.30 -1.46 -8.09
N MET A 159 14.73 -2.25 -7.09
CA MET A 159 16.13 -2.62 -6.88
C MET A 159 16.62 -3.71 -7.84
N LYS A 160 15.71 -4.42 -8.50
CA LYS A 160 16.01 -5.66 -9.23
C LYS A 160 17.09 -5.52 -10.31
N ASP A 161 17.13 -4.37 -10.99
CA ASP A 161 18.05 -4.13 -12.10
C ASP A 161 19.36 -3.44 -11.66
N LEU A 162 19.51 -3.16 -10.37
CA LEU A 162 20.75 -2.62 -9.79
C LEU A 162 21.73 -3.74 -9.44
N SER A 163 23.01 -3.48 -9.63
CA SER A 163 24.08 -4.39 -9.17
C SER A 163 24.12 -4.48 -7.64
N PRO A 164 24.69 -5.56 -7.08
CA PRO A 164 24.84 -5.69 -5.63
C PRO A 164 25.62 -4.53 -4.99
N ALA A 165 26.62 -3.98 -5.71
CA ALA A 165 27.40 -2.84 -5.25
C ALA A 165 26.57 -1.54 -5.20
N GLU A 166 25.68 -1.33 -6.17
CA GLU A 166 24.76 -0.18 -6.20
C GLU A 166 23.73 -0.27 -5.09
N GLN A 167 23.11 -1.45 -4.90
CA GLN A 167 22.16 -1.68 -3.81
C GLN A 167 22.82 -1.42 -2.46
N GLU A 168 24.04 -1.94 -2.23
CA GLU A 168 24.73 -1.71 -0.96
C GLU A 168 25.09 -0.25 -0.76
N ALA A 169 25.50 0.46 -1.82
CA ALA A 169 25.82 1.88 -1.75
C ALA A 169 24.61 2.75 -1.36
N MET A 170 23.39 2.38 -1.74
CA MET A 170 22.16 3.12 -1.41
C MET A 170 21.79 3.06 0.09
N PHE A 171 22.26 2.02 0.80
CA PHE A 171 21.95 1.81 2.23
C PHE A 171 23.13 2.10 3.16
N GLN A 172 24.21 2.69 2.63
CA GLN A 172 25.27 3.27 3.46
C GLN A 172 24.75 4.51 4.18
N LEU A 173 25.05 4.65 5.47
CA LEU A 173 24.54 5.73 6.31
C LEU A 173 24.77 7.12 5.71
N GLU A 174 25.93 7.35 5.10
CA GLU A 174 26.33 8.62 4.49
C GLU A 174 25.67 8.90 3.14
N ARG A 175 24.98 7.91 2.56
CA ARG A 175 24.34 7.96 1.24
C ARG A 175 22.86 7.61 1.29
N LEU A 176 22.29 7.50 2.49
CA LEU A 176 20.86 7.27 2.67
C LEU A 176 20.09 8.36 1.95
N SER A 177 19.18 7.91 1.09
CA SER A 177 18.29 8.77 0.34
C SER A 177 16.93 8.11 0.28
N PHE A 178 15.90 8.94 0.36
CA PHE A 178 14.54 8.53 0.13
C PHE A 178 13.74 9.69 -0.46
N TYR A 179 12.60 9.37 -1.04
CA TYR A 179 11.62 10.34 -1.50
C TYR A 179 10.21 9.80 -1.28
N TYR A 180 9.24 10.70 -1.36
CA TYR A 180 7.84 10.35 -1.17
C TYR A 180 7.14 10.18 -2.51
N LEU A 181 6.33 9.13 -2.61
CA LEU A 181 5.56 8.78 -3.79
C LEU A 181 4.05 8.82 -3.47
N PRO A 182 3.38 9.98 -3.63
CA PRO A 182 1.93 10.07 -3.55
C PRO A 182 1.29 9.43 -4.78
N ARG A 183 0.30 8.55 -4.58
CA ARG A 183 -0.39 7.84 -5.66
C ARG A 183 -1.89 7.81 -5.46
N ILE A 184 -2.60 7.76 -6.59
CA ILE A 184 -4.05 7.58 -6.71
C ILE A 184 -4.34 6.66 -7.91
N CYS A 185 -5.61 6.38 -8.19
CA CYS A 185 -6.01 5.79 -9.47
C CYS A 185 -5.48 6.64 -10.64
N ASN A 186 -4.86 6.00 -11.63
CA ASN A 186 -4.30 6.68 -12.80
C ASN A 186 -5.34 7.05 -13.87
N HIS A 187 -6.58 6.56 -13.75
CA HIS A 187 -7.64 6.77 -14.74
C HIS A 187 -7.16 6.50 -16.18
N CYS A 188 -6.63 5.30 -16.44
CA CYS A 188 -6.05 4.91 -17.74
C CYS A 188 -7.04 5.09 -18.92
N LEU A 189 -6.50 5.28 -20.14
CA LEU A 189 -7.23 5.38 -21.40
C LEU A 189 -7.74 4.03 -21.94
#